data_AF-A0A1X9YDX8-F1
#
_entry.id   AF-A0A1X9YDX8-F1
#
_cell.length_a   1.000
_cell.length_b   1.000
_cell.length_c   1.000
_cell.angle_alpha   90.00
_cell.angle_beta   90.00
_cell.angle_gamma   90.00
#
_symmetry.space_group_name_H-M   'P 1'
#
loop_
_entity.id
_entity.type
_entity.pdbx_description
1 polymer ?
#
loop_
_entity_poly.entity_id
_entity_poly.type
_entity_poly.pdbx_seq_one_letter_code
_entity_poly.pdbx_strand_id
1 'polypeptide(L)'
;MNAISPIPMRHRSTDTSYPKGWYCIAEGDQVHADKMLPVSWLGEELIVYRTKDGAAQAADAYCPHLGAHLASHDGALCEGRITCPFHKWEFDSASGKVEHIPYTDVPVPASVRLTLHPTRETDGMVLIWHDPSGGKPTFEPFDSSHLRGDDTWIPYAVKSWETTCPFRDMLENIFDTAHVTQLHNAAALPEITSFEPQDYGLRVQYTTDPDAGEETPIKGFEMNLSGISLLTQYYDGVHFTALFVISLTPIDNERMVETARLFLKDNGDKQALEQIGQAFVDRFCFEVEQDLKVLDYKKHLPNPRLCAGDGPIMKFRNYAAQYYA
;
A
#
# COMPACT_ATOMS: atom_id res chain seq x y z
N MET A 1 -2.65 -47.65 8.19
CA MET A 1 -2.22 -46.73 7.11
C MET A 1 -1.98 -45.39 7.75
N ASN A 2 -0.72 -44.95 7.84
CA ASN A 2 -0.42 -43.61 8.33
C ASN A 2 -0.90 -42.63 7.26
N ALA A 3 -1.90 -41.81 7.59
CA ALA A 3 -2.34 -40.76 6.71
C ALA A 3 -1.14 -39.85 6.42
N ILE A 4 -0.81 -39.70 5.14
CA ILE A 4 0.20 -38.73 4.71
C ILE A 4 -0.40 -37.36 5.02
N SER A 5 0.24 -36.59 5.91
CA SER A 5 -0.16 -35.21 6.15
C SER A 5 -0.15 -34.45 4.82
N PRO A 6 -1.19 -33.64 4.51
CA PRO A 6 -1.20 -32.84 3.30
C PRO A 6 0.10 -32.05 3.18
N ILE A 7 0.74 -32.12 2.01
CA ILE A 7 1.90 -31.27 1.72
C ILE A 7 1.38 -29.83 1.79
N PRO A 8 1.95 -28.96 2.65
CA PRO A 8 1.54 -27.57 2.71
C PRO A 8 1.67 -26.96 1.31
N MET A 9 0.63 -26.30 0.83
CA MET A 9 0.71 -25.57 -0.43
C MET A 9 1.78 -24.48 -0.28
N ARG A 10 2.88 -24.63 -1.04
CA ARG A 10 4.05 -23.76 -0.99
C ARG A 10 4.47 -23.31 -2.39
N HIS A 11 3.59 -23.40 -3.40
CA HIS A 11 3.97 -22.89 -4.71
C HIS A 11 4.08 -21.37 -4.62
N ARG A 12 5.31 -20.89 -4.48
CA ARG A 12 5.64 -19.49 -4.27
C ARG A 12 6.31 -18.98 -5.52
N SER A 13 5.94 -17.78 -5.94
CA SER A 13 6.57 -17.11 -7.08
C SER A 13 8.09 -17.12 -6.90
N THR A 14 8.83 -17.42 -7.96
CA THR A 14 10.30 -17.32 -7.96
C THR A 14 10.77 -15.91 -8.28
N ASP A 15 9.83 -14.99 -8.55
CA ASP A 15 10.14 -13.58 -8.78
C ASP A 15 10.34 -12.90 -7.43
N THR A 16 11.59 -12.50 -7.17
CA THR A 16 12.01 -11.86 -5.92
C THR A 16 12.16 -10.34 -6.08
N SER A 17 11.70 -9.76 -7.19
CA SER A 17 11.80 -8.33 -7.43
C SER A 17 10.50 -7.62 -7.06
N TYR A 18 10.59 -6.67 -6.13
CA TYR A 18 9.48 -5.76 -5.87
C TYR A 18 9.44 -4.70 -6.98
N PRO A 19 8.25 -4.36 -7.51
CA PRO A 19 8.17 -3.36 -8.57
C PRO A 19 8.53 -1.97 -8.05
N LYS A 20 9.04 -1.11 -8.93
CA LYS A 20 9.29 0.30 -8.57
C LYS A 20 7.98 1.02 -8.26
N GLY A 21 7.96 1.82 -7.21
CA GLY A 21 6.76 2.57 -6.81
C GLY A 21 6.81 3.11 -5.40
N TRP A 22 5.69 3.73 -4.99
CA TRP A 22 5.48 4.25 -3.64
C TRP A 22 4.79 3.20 -2.77
N TYR A 23 5.37 2.86 -1.63
CA TYR A 23 4.86 1.83 -0.72
C TYR A 23 4.54 2.42 0.65
N CYS A 24 3.37 2.11 1.18
CA CYS A 24 2.99 2.50 2.53
C CYS A 24 3.75 1.65 3.54
N ILE A 25 4.48 2.30 4.44
CA ILE A 25 5.31 1.64 5.45
C ILE A 25 4.89 1.95 6.89
N ALA A 26 4.06 2.97 7.10
CA ALA A 26 3.46 3.30 8.40
C ALA A 26 2.21 4.16 8.20
N GLU A 27 1.29 4.14 9.16
CA GLU A 27 0.28 5.20 9.29
C GLU A 27 0.92 6.45 9.89
N GLY A 28 0.50 7.63 9.44
CA GLY A 28 1.05 8.90 9.89
C GLY A 28 0.90 9.14 11.40
N ASP A 29 -0.17 8.61 12.01
CA ASP A 29 -0.46 8.71 13.44
C ASP A 29 0.40 7.81 14.33
N GLN A 30 1.07 6.81 13.74
CA GLN A 30 2.05 5.95 14.41
C GLN A 30 3.43 6.61 14.52
N VAL A 31 3.69 7.65 13.72
CA VAL A 31 5.02 8.29 13.62
C VAL A 31 5.10 9.51 14.53
N HIS A 32 5.68 9.30 15.71
CA HIS A 32 5.85 10.33 16.73
C HIS A 32 7.12 11.18 16.54
N ALA A 33 7.12 12.40 17.09
CA ALA A 33 8.21 13.36 16.91
C ALA A 33 9.52 13.00 17.64
N ASP A 34 9.43 12.17 18.68
CA ASP A 34 10.51 11.85 19.62
C ASP A 34 10.92 10.38 19.59
N LYS A 35 10.43 9.62 18.60
CA LYS A 35 10.67 8.18 18.48
C LYS A 35 10.96 7.77 17.05
N MET A 36 11.79 6.74 16.95
CA MET A 36 11.95 5.97 15.72
C MET A 36 10.99 4.78 15.79
N LEU A 37 10.13 4.64 14.79
CA LEU A 37 9.26 3.48 14.60
C LEU A 37 10.01 2.44 13.74
N PRO A 38 10.44 1.29 14.28
CA PRO A 38 11.00 0.21 13.48
C PRO A 38 9.91 -0.48 12.67
N VAL A 39 10.16 -0.72 11.38
CA VAL A 39 9.23 -1.42 10.47
C VAL A 39 10.00 -2.33 9.51
N SER A 40 9.36 -3.40 9.03
CA SER A 40 9.95 -4.36 8.10
C SER A 40 9.09 -4.48 6.84
N TRP A 41 9.62 -4.03 5.71
CA TRP A 41 8.90 -4.02 4.43
C TRP A 41 9.88 -4.24 3.28
N LEU A 42 9.40 -4.79 2.17
CA LEU A 42 10.21 -5.05 0.98
C LEU A 42 11.48 -5.87 1.30
N GLY A 43 11.40 -6.77 2.28
CA GLY A 43 12.54 -7.56 2.76
C GLY A 43 13.64 -6.75 3.48
N GLU A 44 13.37 -5.50 3.85
CA GLU A 44 14.29 -4.57 4.49
C GLU A 44 13.79 -4.15 5.87
N GLU A 45 14.73 -3.85 6.78
CA GLU A 45 14.45 -3.26 8.09
C GLU A 45 14.68 -1.75 8.01
N LEU A 46 13.65 -0.98 8.37
CA LEU A 46 13.63 0.47 8.26
C LEU A 46 13.30 1.11 9.61
N ILE A 47 13.63 2.38 9.74
CA ILE A 47 13.09 3.26 10.78
C ILE A 47 12.30 4.39 10.14
N VAL A 48 11.12 4.67 10.68
CA VAL A 48 10.27 5.81 10.31
C VAL A 48 10.22 6.79 11.47
N TYR A 49 10.40 8.08 11.20
CA TYR A 49 10.44 9.10 12.24
C TYR A 49 10.01 10.47 11.69
N ARG A 50 9.83 11.45 12.58
CA ARG A 50 9.70 12.85 12.18
C ARG A 50 11.03 13.57 12.25
N THR A 51 11.34 14.36 11.23
CA THR A 51 12.46 15.31 11.32
C THR A 51 12.12 16.44 12.30
N LYS A 52 13.10 17.29 12.60
CA LYS A 52 12.90 18.47 13.46
C LYS A 52 11.74 19.36 13.01
N ASP A 53 11.50 19.45 11.70
CA ASP A 53 10.45 20.28 11.11
C ASP A 53 9.08 19.56 11.06
N GLY A 54 9.00 18.34 11.60
CA GLY A 54 7.76 17.55 11.66
C GLY A 54 7.47 16.70 10.42
N ALA A 55 8.28 16.79 9.36
CA ALA A 55 8.12 15.98 8.16
C ALA A 55 8.44 14.51 8.44
N ALA A 56 7.64 13.58 7.93
CA ALA A 56 7.96 12.16 7.97
C ALA A 56 9.23 11.86 7.14
N GLN A 57 10.08 10.97 7.65
CA GLN A 57 11.29 10.51 6.99
C GLN A 57 11.51 9.03 7.32
N ALA A 58 11.97 8.28 6.32
CA ALA A 58 12.42 6.90 6.50
C ALA A 58 13.91 6.75 6.19
N ALA A 59 14.55 5.82 6.90
CA ALA A 59 15.95 5.44 6.72
C ALA A 59 16.15 3.94 6.92
N ASP A 60 17.26 3.39 6.42
CA ASP A 60 17.70 2.05 6.79
C ASP A 60 17.81 1.95 8.33
N ALA A 61 17.35 0.84 8.90
CA ALA A 61 17.36 0.67 10.34
C ALA A 61 18.77 0.53 10.93
N TYR A 62 19.76 0.15 10.14
CA TYR A 62 21.09 -0.21 10.63
C TYR A 62 22.10 0.93 10.52
N CYS A 63 22.75 1.26 11.63
CA CYS A 63 23.76 2.29 11.70
C CYS A 63 24.93 1.99 10.75
N PRO A 64 25.36 2.95 9.89
CA PRO A 64 26.43 2.74 8.90
C PRO A 64 27.82 2.52 9.52
N HIS A 65 27.95 2.68 10.84
CA HIS A 65 29.20 2.41 11.55
C HIS A 65 29.47 0.90 11.68
N LEU A 66 28.64 0.20 12.46
CA LEU A 66 28.81 -1.23 12.76
C LEU A 66 27.48 -2.01 12.80
N GLY A 67 26.46 -1.53 12.10
CA GLY A 67 25.22 -2.27 11.88
C GLY A 67 24.31 -2.42 13.10
N ALA A 68 24.42 -1.56 14.11
CA ALA A 68 23.47 -1.54 15.21
C ALA A 68 22.11 -1.03 14.73
N HIS A 69 21.03 -1.72 15.07
CA HIS A 69 19.68 -1.26 14.76
C HIS A 69 19.39 0.05 15.54
N LEU A 70 19.11 1.14 14.84
CA LEU A 70 19.03 2.49 15.38
C LEU A 70 17.89 2.67 16.38
N ALA A 71 16.75 2.01 16.16
CA ALA A 71 15.64 2.02 17.12
C ALA A 71 15.76 0.96 18.25
N SER A 72 16.87 0.24 18.37
CA SER A 72 17.03 -0.78 19.42
C SER A 72 17.54 -0.19 20.73
N HIS A 73 17.22 -0.84 21.85
CA HIS A 73 17.71 -0.52 23.20
C HIS A 73 17.54 0.96 23.59
N ASP A 74 18.63 1.72 23.66
CA ASP A 74 18.68 3.13 24.05
C ASP A 74 19.03 4.05 22.87
N GLY A 75 18.68 3.59 21.66
CA GLY A 75 18.65 4.42 20.46
C GLY A 75 17.55 5.46 20.59
N ALA A 76 17.86 6.71 20.25
CA ALA A 76 17.01 7.85 20.57
C ALA A 76 16.86 8.81 19.41
N LEU A 77 15.73 9.52 19.38
CA LEU A 77 15.49 10.67 18.53
C LEU A 77 15.12 11.86 19.42
N CYS A 78 15.89 12.94 19.37
CA CYS A 78 15.62 14.14 20.14
C CYS A 78 15.94 15.38 19.33
N GLU A 79 14.99 16.31 19.19
CA GLU A 79 15.16 17.57 18.45
C GLU A 79 15.78 17.41 17.04
N GLY A 80 15.41 16.33 16.34
CA GLY A 80 15.92 16.01 15.00
C GLY A 80 17.31 15.36 14.97
N ARG A 81 17.79 14.84 16.10
CA ARG A 81 19.07 14.12 16.23
C ARG A 81 18.82 12.66 16.56
N ILE A 82 19.31 11.77 15.70
CA ILE A 82 19.25 10.31 15.91
C ILE A 82 20.54 9.87 16.60
N THR A 83 20.45 9.29 17.79
CA THR A 83 21.59 8.73 18.52
C THR A 83 21.59 7.22 18.41
N CYS A 84 22.65 6.65 17.82
CA CYS A 84 22.83 5.21 17.72
C CYS A 84 23.03 4.57 19.10
N PRO A 85 22.35 3.46 19.43
CA PRO A 85 22.45 2.82 20.75
C PRO A 85 23.86 2.33 21.09
N PHE A 86 24.65 1.93 20.08
CA PHE A 86 25.90 1.21 20.33
C PHE A 86 27.06 2.14 20.72
N HIS A 87 27.39 3.11 19.86
CA HIS A 87 28.56 3.97 20.03
C HIS A 87 28.20 5.45 20.16
N LYS A 88 26.90 5.75 20.28
CA LYS A 88 26.37 7.10 20.46
C LYS A 88 26.76 8.07 19.34
N TRP A 89 26.96 7.54 18.13
CA TRP A 89 27.05 8.37 16.93
C TRP A 89 25.72 9.06 16.72
N GLU A 90 25.78 10.36 16.44
CA GLU A 90 24.62 11.19 16.25
C GLU A 90 24.51 11.59 14.80
N PHE A 91 23.30 11.44 14.25
CA PHE A 91 22.99 11.76 12.87
C PHE A 91 21.88 12.81 12.83
N ASP A 92 22.01 13.77 11.91
CA ASP A 92 20.93 14.68 11.57
C ASP A 92 19.79 13.91 10.93
N SER A 93 18.58 14.04 11.46
CA SER A 93 17.39 13.32 11.01
C SER A 93 16.99 13.65 9.56
N ALA A 94 17.23 14.88 9.10
CA ALA A 94 16.80 15.33 7.77
C ALA A 94 17.81 15.01 6.67
N SER A 95 19.12 15.16 6.94
CA SER A 95 20.18 14.91 5.97
C SER A 95 20.88 13.57 6.17
N GLY A 96 20.68 12.88 7.29
CA GLY A 96 21.34 11.63 7.63
C GLY A 96 22.84 11.78 7.93
N LYS A 97 23.39 13.00 7.89
CA LYS A 97 24.82 13.25 8.09
C LYS A 97 25.20 13.02 9.54
N VAL A 98 26.41 12.53 9.77
CA VAL A 98 27.00 12.48 11.12
C VAL A 98 27.19 13.91 11.62
N GLU A 99 26.60 14.21 12.77
CA GLU A 99 26.76 15.50 13.45
C GLU A 99 27.80 15.43 14.58
N HIS A 100 27.86 14.31 15.30
CA HIS A 100 28.73 14.17 16.46
C HIS A 100 29.10 12.71 16.73
N ILE A 101 30.36 12.51 17.13
CA ILE A 101 30.91 11.22 17.57
C ILE A 101 31.57 11.47 18.93
N PRO A 102 31.09 10.87 20.04
CA PRO A 102 31.52 11.28 21.39
C PRO A 102 32.98 11.07 21.76
N TYR A 103 33.76 10.38 20.92
CA TYR A 103 35.14 10.00 21.19
C TYR A 103 36.13 10.48 20.13
N THR A 104 35.71 11.36 19.21
CA THR A 104 36.63 11.99 18.26
C THR A 104 36.08 13.31 17.72
N ASP A 105 36.97 14.29 17.57
CA ASP A 105 36.69 15.55 16.87
C ASP A 105 37.14 15.51 15.39
N VAL A 106 37.70 14.37 14.94
CA VAL A 106 38.15 14.22 13.56
C VAL A 106 36.93 14.07 12.65
N PRO A 107 36.81 14.89 11.59
CA PRO A 107 35.70 14.77 10.64
C PRO A 107 35.67 13.40 9.96
N VAL A 108 34.46 12.83 9.84
CA VAL A 108 34.25 11.61 9.05
C VAL A 108 34.04 11.94 7.56
N PRO A 109 34.36 11.02 6.65
CA PRO A 109 34.03 11.18 5.23
C PRO A 109 32.53 11.41 5.03
N ALA A 110 32.16 12.33 4.13
CA ALA A 110 30.75 12.66 3.85
C ALA A 110 29.91 11.48 3.33
N SER A 111 30.54 10.40 2.88
CA SER A 111 29.90 9.15 2.50
C SER A 111 29.36 8.36 3.70
N VAL A 112 29.84 8.62 4.91
CA VAL A 112 29.33 7.99 6.14
C VAL A 112 28.11 8.77 6.61
N ARG A 113 26.93 8.24 6.31
CA ARG A 113 25.63 8.83 6.62
C ARG A 113 24.56 7.75 6.68
N LEU A 114 23.41 8.07 7.26
CA LEU A 114 22.22 7.24 7.12
C LEU A 114 21.79 7.17 5.65
N THR A 115 21.39 5.99 5.20
CA THR A 115 20.67 5.81 3.93
C THR A 115 19.25 6.30 4.15
N LEU A 116 18.89 7.43 3.54
CA LEU A 116 17.54 7.98 3.60
C LEU A 116 16.75 7.55 2.37
N HIS A 117 15.51 7.14 2.57
CA HIS A 117 14.58 6.80 1.49
C HIS A 117 13.75 8.03 1.11
N PRO A 118 13.51 8.30 -0.19
CA PRO A 118 12.55 9.32 -0.59
C PRO A 118 11.21 9.02 0.08
N THR A 119 10.71 9.99 0.85
CA THR A 119 9.53 9.80 1.70
C THR A 119 8.43 10.78 1.29
N ARG A 120 7.17 10.32 1.33
CA ARG A 120 5.97 11.15 1.18
C ARG A 120 5.00 10.86 2.30
N GLU A 121 4.26 11.88 2.70
CA GLU A 121 3.12 11.72 3.58
C GLU A 121 1.89 12.26 2.87
N THR A 122 0.93 11.39 2.59
CA THR A 122 -0.32 11.73 1.90
C THR A 122 -1.39 10.75 2.33
N ASP A 123 -2.66 11.18 2.35
CA ASP A 123 -3.79 10.34 2.73
C ASP A 123 -3.64 9.64 4.10
N GLY A 124 -2.90 10.26 5.03
CA GLY A 124 -2.60 9.72 6.35
C GLY A 124 -1.56 8.59 6.34
N MET A 125 -0.96 8.27 5.19
CA MET A 125 0.06 7.24 5.01
C MET A 125 1.46 7.85 4.92
N VAL A 126 2.44 7.17 5.50
CA VAL A 126 3.87 7.44 5.24
C VAL A 126 4.38 6.44 4.21
N LEU A 127 4.81 6.98 3.08
CA LEU A 127 5.22 6.24 1.89
C LEU A 127 6.72 6.35 1.65
N ILE A 128 7.35 5.28 1.17
CA ILE A 128 8.70 5.33 0.60
C ILE A 128 8.70 4.96 -0.87
N TRP A 129 9.66 5.52 -1.61
CA TRP A 129 9.94 5.11 -2.97
C TRP A 129 10.89 3.91 -2.98
N HIS A 130 10.48 2.85 -3.66
CA HIS A 130 11.35 1.72 -3.99
C HIS A 130 11.63 1.70 -5.48
N ASP A 131 12.87 1.40 -5.85
CA ASP A 131 13.30 1.11 -7.21
C ASP A 131 14.42 0.07 -7.15
N PRO A 132 14.29 -1.10 -7.81
CA PRO A 132 15.32 -2.13 -7.80
C PRO A 132 16.70 -1.67 -8.29
N SER A 133 16.75 -0.61 -9.09
CA SER A 133 17.99 0.00 -9.60
C SER A 133 18.56 1.10 -8.70
N GLY A 134 17.88 1.43 -7.58
CA GLY A 134 18.22 2.55 -6.71
C GLY A 134 17.89 3.93 -7.31
N GLY A 135 16.99 3.97 -8.31
CA GLY A 135 16.53 5.17 -8.97
C GLY A 135 15.76 6.14 -8.05
N LYS A 136 15.72 7.42 -8.43
CA LYS A 136 14.88 8.43 -7.78
C LYS A 136 13.41 8.26 -8.20
N PRO A 137 12.44 8.81 -7.42
CA PRO A 137 11.05 8.84 -7.82
C PRO A 137 10.85 9.38 -9.23
N THR A 138 10.15 8.61 -10.06
CA THR A 138 9.81 9.02 -11.44
C THR A 138 8.36 9.49 -11.57
N PHE A 139 7.55 9.32 -10.53
CA PHE A 139 6.19 9.81 -10.41
C PHE A 139 5.89 10.12 -8.94
N GLU A 140 4.84 10.91 -8.69
CA GLU A 140 4.30 11.17 -7.35
C GLU A 140 3.05 10.30 -7.12
N PRO A 141 2.76 9.90 -5.88
CA PRO A 141 1.52 9.17 -5.59
C PRO A 141 0.31 10.08 -5.85
N PHE A 142 -0.80 9.48 -6.28
CA PHE A 142 -2.07 10.18 -6.38
C PHE A 142 -2.53 10.62 -4.98
N ASP A 143 -2.54 11.92 -4.75
CA ASP A 143 -3.02 12.52 -3.51
C ASP A 143 -4.54 12.64 -3.56
N SER A 144 -5.27 11.76 -2.85
CA SER A 144 -6.74 11.79 -2.85
C SER A 144 -7.34 12.79 -1.86
N SER A 145 -6.52 13.57 -1.15
CA SER A 145 -7.01 14.61 -0.22
C SER A 145 -7.89 15.65 -0.92
N HIS A 146 -7.65 15.96 -2.20
CA HIS A 146 -8.50 16.86 -2.97
C HIS A 146 -9.91 16.30 -3.22
N LEU A 147 -10.06 14.97 -3.28
CA LEU A 147 -11.38 14.33 -3.34
C LEU A 147 -12.12 14.47 -2.01
N ARG A 148 -11.36 14.57 -0.92
CA ARG A 148 -11.84 14.81 0.46
C ARG A 148 -11.75 16.27 0.90
N GLY A 149 -11.73 17.21 -0.05
CA GLY A 149 -11.40 18.62 0.21
C GLY A 149 -12.46 19.43 0.98
N ASP A 150 -13.57 18.83 1.40
CA ASP A 150 -14.56 19.41 2.29
C ASP A 150 -14.64 18.63 3.62
N ASP A 151 -15.03 19.29 4.72
CA ASP A 151 -15.15 18.67 6.06
C ASP A 151 -16.28 17.62 6.14
N THR A 152 -16.84 17.20 5.00
CA THR A 152 -17.93 16.22 4.95
C THR A 152 -17.42 14.78 4.81
N TRP A 153 -16.13 14.57 4.56
CA TRP A 153 -15.57 13.21 4.51
C TRP A 153 -15.16 12.71 5.89
N ILE A 154 -15.75 11.59 6.30
CA ILE A 154 -15.55 10.97 7.61
C ILE A 154 -14.68 9.72 7.43
N PRO A 155 -13.53 9.61 8.13
CA PRO A 155 -12.81 8.34 8.25
C PRO A 155 -13.71 7.32 8.95
N TYR A 156 -14.03 6.22 8.28
CA TYR A 156 -15.03 5.27 8.76
C TYR A 156 -14.40 3.97 9.27
N ALA A 157 -13.52 3.36 8.48
CA ALA A 157 -12.90 2.09 8.83
C ALA A 157 -11.49 1.94 8.25
N VAL A 158 -10.65 1.19 8.93
CA VAL A 158 -9.38 0.68 8.41
C VAL A 158 -9.37 -0.84 8.57
N LYS A 159 -9.02 -1.55 7.52
CA LYS A 159 -8.94 -3.01 7.47
C LYS A 159 -7.63 -3.44 6.85
N SER A 160 -7.07 -4.56 7.28
CA SER A 160 -5.82 -5.06 6.74
C SER A 160 -5.78 -6.59 6.71
N TRP A 161 -5.16 -7.11 5.66
CA TRP A 161 -5.01 -8.54 5.43
C TRP A 161 -3.57 -8.85 5.02
N GLU A 162 -2.94 -9.78 5.73
CA GLU A 162 -1.70 -10.40 5.29
C GLU A 162 -2.04 -11.56 4.35
N THR A 163 -1.42 -11.59 3.17
CA THR A 163 -1.67 -12.58 2.13
C THR A 163 -0.37 -13.08 1.53
N THR A 164 -0.42 -14.30 1.01
CA THR A 164 0.63 -14.95 0.21
C THR A 164 0.34 -14.92 -1.30
N CYS A 165 -0.69 -14.19 -1.72
CA CYS A 165 -0.98 -13.90 -3.12
C CYS A 165 0.28 -13.36 -3.81
N PRO A 166 0.66 -13.88 -4.99
CA PRO A 166 1.72 -13.26 -5.78
C PRO A 166 1.38 -11.78 -6.03
N PHE A 167 2.28 -10.86 -5.66
CA PHE A 167 2.01 -9.41 -5.75
C PHE A 167 1.51 -8.96 -7.14
N ARG A 168 2.08 -9.53 -8.21
CA ARG A 168 1.66 -9.31 -9.61
C ARG A 168 0.19 -9.63 -9.87
N ASP A 169 -0.37 -10.60 -9.16
CA ASP A 169 -1.72 -11.11 -9.35
C ASP A 169 -2.75 -10.34 -8.50
N MET A 170 -2.32 -9.66 -7.43
CA MET A 170 -3.23 -8.96 -6.53
C MET A 170 -4.07 -7.90 -7.26
N LEU A 171 -3.41 -6.98 -7.98
CA LEU A 171 -4.12 -5.97 -8.77
C LEU A 171 -4.74 -6.51 -10.05
N GLU A 172 -4.24 -7.63 -10.57
CA GLU A 172 -4.86 -8.30 -11.73
C GLU A 172 -6.28 -8.74 -11.40
N ASN A 173 -6.56 -9.13 -10.15
CA ASN A 173 -7.89 -9.51 -9.68
C ASN A 173 -8.94 -8.44 -9.99
N ILE A 174 -8.58 -7.16 -9.86
CA ILE A 174 -9.48 -6.04 -10.16
C ILE A 174 -9.91 -6.01 -11.64
N PHE A 175 -9.05 -6.47 -12.54
CA PHE A 175 -9.32 -6.51 -13.98
C PHE A 175 -9.88 -7.87 -14.45
N ASP A 176 -9.98 -8.85 -13.56
CA ASP A 176 -10.70 -10.10 -13.81
C ASP A 176 -12.18 -9.90 -13.49
N THR A 177 -12.95 -9.30 -14.39
CA THR A 177 -14.37 -9.01 -14.10
C THR A 177 -15.21 -10.28 -13.89
N ALA A 178 -14.79 -11.44 -14.40
CA ALA A 178 -15.58 -12.66 -14.31
C ALA A 178 -15.73 -13.16 -12.86
N HIS A 179 -14.68 -13.05 -12.02
CA HIS A 179 -14.75 -13.51 -10.63
C HIS A 179 -15.82 -12.78 -9.80
N VAL A 180 -16.18 -11.54 -10.17
CA VAL A 180 -17.18 -10.74 -9.45
C VAL A 180 -18.54 -11.45 -9.38
N THR A 181 -18.99 -12.05 -10.48
CA THR A 181 -20.24 -12.84 -10.48
C THR A 181 -20.05 -14.26 -9.96
N GLN A 182 -18.88 -14.87 -10.19
CA GLN A 182 -18.67 -16.29 -9.88
C GLN A 182 -18.25 -16.56 -8.42
N LEU A 183 -17.54 -15.64 -7.80
CA LEU A 183 -17.00 -15.76 -6.44
C LEU A 183 -17.81 -14.94 -5.44
N HIS A 184 -18.14 -13.68 -5.79
CA HIS A 184 -18.86 -12.77 -4.90
C HIS A 184 -20.39 -12.83 -5.08
N ASN A 185 -20.89 -13.57 -6.08
CA ASN A 185 -22.31 -13.66 -6.42
C ASN A 185 -22.96 -12.29 -6.69
N ALA A 186 -22.19 -11.34 -7.25
CA ALA A 186 -22.75 -10.07 -7.68
C ALA A 186 -23.83 -10.29 -8.76
N ALA A 187 -24.86 -9.46 -8.74
CA ALA A 187 -25.99 -9.53 -9.65
C ALA A 187 -25.66 -9.06 -11.07
N ALA A 188 -24.66 -8.19 -11.22
CA ALA A 188 -24.19 -7.69 -12.51
C ALA A 188 -22.67 -7.53 -12.54
N LEU A 189 -22.11 -7.61 -13.75
CA LEU A 189 -20.70 -7.32 -14.00
C LEU A 189 -20.49 -5.80 -14.13
N PRO A 190 -19.46 -5.23 -13.50
CA PRO A 190 -19.07 -3.86 -13.79
C PRO A 190 -18.49 -3.77 -15.21
N GLU A 191 -18.82 -2.70 -15.94
CA GLU A 191 -18.28 -2.42 -17.26
C GLU A 191 -17.18 -1.36 -17.18
N ILE A 192 -16.00 -1.64 -17.74
CA ILE A 192 -14.92 -0.66 -17.86
C ILE A 192 -15.23 0.30 -19.01
N THR A 193 -15.46 1.56 -18.69
CA THR A 193 -15.78 2.61 -19.67
C THR A 193 -14.57 3.44 -20.07
N SER A 194 -13.55 3.53 -19.20
CA SER A 194 -12.29 4.22 -19.50
C SER A 194 -11.07 3.52 -18.90
N PHE A 195 -9.91 3.70 -19.54
CA PHE A 195 -8.60 3.19 -19.13
C PHE A 195 -7.53 4.17 -19.64
N GLU A 196 -7.18 5.13 -18.80
CA GLU A 196 -6.41 6.33 -19.16
C GLU A 196 -5.08 6.36 -18.38
N PRO A 197 -3.92 6.30 -19.06
CA PRO A 197 -2.63 6.55 -18.43
C PRO A 197 -2.57 7.95 -17.81
N GLN A 198 -1.92 8.06 -16.66
CA GLN A 198 -1.74 9.29 -15.89
C GLN A 198 -0.28 9.41 -15.46
N ASP A 199 0.15 10.62 -15.07
CA ASP A 199 1.53 10.86 -14.61
C ASP A 199 1.87 10.04 -13.35
N TYR A 200 0.87 9.74 -12.50
CA TYR A 200 1.02 8.87 -11.32
C TYR A 200 0.83 7.37 -11.63
N GLY A 201 0.29 7.00 -12.80
CA GLY A 201 -0.01 5.62 -13.14
C GLY A 201 -1.21 5.47 -14.08
N LEU A 202 -2.36 5.07 -13.54
CA LEU A 202 -3.54 4.72 -14.35
C LEU A 202 -4.84 5.15 -13.69
N ARG A 203 -5.76 5.71 -14.48
CA ARG A 203 -7.15 5.98 -14.12
C ARG A 203 -8.09 5.07 -14.89
N VAL A 204 -9.02 4.43 -14.20
CA VAL A 204 -9.99 3.49 -14.77
C VAL A 204 -11.38 3.85 -14.28
N GLN A 205 -12.35 3.89 -15.19
CA GLN A 205 -13.74 4.18 -14.84
C GLN A 205 -14.62 2.97 -15.11
N TYR A 206 -15.55 2.74 -14.19
CA TYR A 206 -16.50 1.64 -14.25
C TYR A 206 -17.93 2.15 -14.13
N THR A 207 -18.83 1.53 -14.87
CA THR A 207 -20.28 1.69 -14.70
C THR A 207 -20.91 0.38 -14.28
N THR A 208 -21.97 0.45 -13.50
CA THR A 208 -22.74 -0.69 -13.00
C THR A 208 -24.22 -0.47 -13.25
N ASP A 209 -25.00 -1.56 -13.23
CA ASP A 209 -26.46 -1.47 -13.25
C ASP A 209 -26.98 -1.37 -11.80
N PRO A 210 -27.43 -0.18 -11.33
CA PRO A 210 -27.92 0.00 -9.97
C PRO A 210 -29.24 -0.74 -9.72
N ASP A 211 -29.96 -1.15 -10.78
CA ASP A 211 -31.24 -1.86 -10.70
C ASP A 211 -31.06 -3.39 -10.72
N ALA A 212 -29.81 -3.88 -10.70
CA ALA A 212 -29.49 -5.31 -10.71
C ALA A 212 -29.94 -6.08 -9.46
N GLY A 213 -30.39 -5.38 -8.41
CA GLY A 213 -30.89 -5.99 -7.17
C GLY A 213 -29.83 -6.18 -6.08
N GLU A 214 -28.74 -5.42 -6.14
CA GLU A 214 -27.74 -5.35 -5.07
C GLU A 214 -28.31 -4.70 -3.80
N GLU A 215 -27.87 -5.15 -2.63
CA GLU A 215 -28.29 -4.56 -1.34
C GLU A 215 -27.78 -3.12 -1.18
N THR A 216 -26.57 -2.84 -1.68
CA THR A 216 -25.92 -1.53 -1.66
C THR A 216 -25.59 -1.07 -3.10
N PRO A 217 -26.60 -0.64 -3.88
CA PRO A 217 -26.41 -0.37 -5.30
C PRO A 217 -25.52 0.85 -5.52
N ILE A 218 -24.59 0.70 -6.47
CA ILE A 218 -23.71 1.74 -6.97
C ILE A 218 -24.01 2.03 -8.43
N LYS A 219 -23.78 3.28 -8.88
CA LYS A 219 -23.92 3.70 -10.28
C LYS A 219 -22.64 3.43 -11.08
N GLY A 220 -21.51 3.47 -10.37
CA GLY A 220 -20.19 3.26 -10.92
C GLY A 220 -19.13 3.63 -9.91
N PHE A 221 -17.88 3.44 -10.31
CA PHE A 221 -16.74 3.84 -9.51
C PHE A 221 -15.55 4.23 -10.39
N GLU A 222 -14.70 5.07 -9.84
CA GLU A 222 -13.45 5.47 -10.44
C GLU A 222 -12.29 4.91 -9.63
N MET A 223 -11.29 4.37 -10.31
CA MET A 223 -10.10 3.82 -9.70
C MET A 223 -8.85 4.55 -10.20
N ASN A 224 -8.01 5.02 -9.28
CA ASN A 224 -6.72 5.64 -9.61
C ASN A 224 -5.58 4.82 -9.00
N LEU A 225 -4.74 4.21 -9.83
CA LEU A 225 -3.55 3.43 -9.45
C LEU A 225 -2.32 4.34 -9.47
N SER A 226 -1.61 4.44 -8.35
CA SER A 226 -0.26 5.01 -8.33
C SER A 226 0.75 3.89 -8.54
N GLY A 227 1.28 3.80 -9.76
CA GLY A 227 2.02 2.62 -10.19
C GLY A 227 1.18 1.35 -10.05
N ILE A 228 1.63 0.42 -9.20
CA ILE A 228 0.96 -0.85 -8.92
C ILE A 228 1.00 -1.23 -7.42
N SER A 229 1.14 -0.24 -6.54
CA SER A 229 1.26 -0.46 -5.09
C SER A 229 0.27 0.34 -4.27
N LEU A 230 -0.33 1.39 -4.84
CA LEU A 230 -1.40 2.16 -4.21
C LEU A 230 -2.55 2.28 -5.19
N LEU A 231 -3.78 2.22 -4.69
CA LEU A 231 -4.95 2.58 -5.46
C LEU A 231 -5.96 3.35 -4.62
N THR A 232 -6.78 4.14 -5.28
CA THR A 232 -8.00 4.71 -4.69
C THR A 232 -9.20 4.24 -5.47
N GLN A 233 -10.32 4.02 -4.79
CA GLN A 233 -11.60 3.69 -5.40
C GLN A 233 -12.66 4.66 -4.89
N TYR A 234 -13.12 5.53 -5.77
CA TYR A 234 -14.20 6.47 -5.51
C TYR A 234 -15.51 5.89 -6.02
N TYR A 235 -16.46 5.64 -5.13
CA TYR A 235 -17.76 5.04 -5.44
C TYR A 235 -18.87 6.10 -5.46
N ASP A 236 -19.63 6.16 -6.55
CA ASP A 236 -20.90 6.88 -6.64
C ASP A 236 -22.05 5.91 -6.34
N GLY A 237 -22.43 5.82 -5.06
CA GLY A 237 -23.56 5.03 -4.60
C GLY A 237 -24.91 5.69 -4.90
N VAL A 238 -25.98 4.90 -4.89
CA VAL A 238 -27.35 5.46 -5.02
C VAL A 238 -27.71 6.31 -3.79
N HIS A 239 -27.23 5.92 -2.60
CA HIS A 239 -27.55 6.57 -1.32
C HIS A 239 -26.34 7.05 -0.52
N PHE A 240 -25.12 6.82 -1.01
CA PHE A 240 -23.88 7.13 -0.32
C PHE A 240 -22.77 7.48 -1.32
N THR A 241 -21.70 8.09 -0.82
CA THR A 241 -20.45 8.23 -1.56
C THR A 241 -19.34 7.70 -0.66
N ALA A 242 -18.50 6.84 -1.20
CA ALA A 242 -17.41 6.21 -0.48
C ALA A 242 -16.09 6.41 -1.23
N LEU A 243 -15.00 6.50 -0.47
CA LEU A 243 -13.65 6.51 -1.00
C LEU A 243 -12.84 5.49 -0.23
N PHE A 244 -12.32 4.49 -0.92
CA PHE A 244 -11.26 3.64 -0.41
C PHE A 244 -9.90 4.19 -0.84
N VAL A 245 -8.96 4.23 0.09
CA VAL A 245 -7.53 4.41 -0.17
C VAL A 245 -6.84 3.11 0.26
N ILE A 246 -6.32 2.38 -0.72
CA ILE A 246 -5.77 1.03 -0.52
C ILE A 246 -4.28 1.03 -0.84
N SER A 247 -3.51 0.44 0.06
CA SER A 247 -2.07 0.21 -0.10
C SER A 247 -1.76 -1.27 -0.13
N LEU A 248 -0.91 -1.68 -1.07
CA LEU A 248 -0.37 -3.02 -1.22
C LEU A 248 1.13 -2.97 -0.98
N THR A 249 1.59 -3.55 0.12
CA THR A 249 3.01 -3.51 0.51
C THR A 249 3.56 -4.91 0.74
N PRO A 250 4.53 -5.37 -0.08
CA PRO A 250 5.27 -6.59 0.22
C PRO A 250 5.99 -6.49 1.58
N ILE A 251 5.82 -7.49 2.44
CA ILE A 251 6.64 -7.67 3.64
C ILE A 251 7.96 -8.30 3.22
N ASP A 252 7.87 -9.39 2.47
CA ASP A 252 8.99 -10.19 1.97
C ASP A 252 8.62 -10.83 0.62
N ASN A 253 9.45 -11.74 0.11
CA ASN A 253 9.22 -12.39 -1.19
C ASN A 253 7.98 -13.31 -1.22
N GLU A 254 7.36 -13.59 -0.08
CA GLU A 254 6.26 -14.53 0.06
C GLU A 254 4.98 -13.89 0.57
N ARG A 255 5.09 -12.77 1.28
CA ARG A 255 3.99 -12.16 2.02
C ARG A 255 3.87 -10.69 1.69
N MET A 256 2.64 -10.22 1.60
CA MET A 256 2.30 -8.81 1.45
C MET A 256 1.12 -8.46 2.35
N VAL A 257 0.95 -7.17 2.61
CA VAL A 257 -0.23 -6.63 3.29
C VAL A 257 -1.01 -5.77 2.32
N GLU A 258 -2.32 -6.02 2.27
CA GLU A 258 -3.29 -5.06 1.79
C GLU A 258 -3.88 -4.31 2.98
N THR A 259 -3.89 -2.97 2.92
CA THR A 259 -4.58 -2.12 3.90
C THR A 259 -5.55 -1.22 3.17
N ALA A 260 -6.85 -1.31 3.52
CA ALA A 260 -7.91 -0.50 2.98
C ALA A 260 -8.40 0.52 4.01
N ARG A 261 -8.40 1.81 3.64
CA ARG A 261 -8.89 2.93 4.46
C ARG A 261 -10.16 3.47 3.82
N LEU A 262 -11.29 3.32 4.50
CA LEU A 262 -12.59 3.79 4.02
C LEU A 262 -12.91 5.17 4.59
N PHE A 263 -13.33 6.05 3.69
CA PHE A 263 -13.96 7.32 4.00
C PHE A 263 -15.38 7.33 3.42
N LEU A 264 -16.33 7.87 4.18
CA LEU A 264 -17.70 8.08 3.74
C LEU A 264 -18.00 9.57 3.67
N LYS A 265 -18.76 10.00 2.66
CA LYS A 265 -19.23 11.38 2.58
C LYS A 265 -20.51 11.56 3.39
N ASP A 266 -20.49 12.49 4.34
CA ASP A 266 -21.66 12.89 5.12
C ASP A 266 -22.70 13.55 4.21
N ASN A 267 -23.90 12.98 4.19
CA ASN A 267 -25.04 13.45 3.43
C ASN A 267 -26.09 14.16 4.30
N GLY A 268 -25.80 14.40 5.59
CA GLY A 268 -26.70 15.02 6.56
C GLY A 268 -27.59 14.05 7.32
N ASP A 269 -27.63 12.76 6.96
CA ASP A 269 -28.33 11.69 7.68
C ASP A 269 -27.35 10.68 8.26
N LYS A 270 -26.85 10.97 9.45
CA LYS A 270 -25.82 10.15 10.12
C LYS A 270 -26.29 8.73 10.40
N GLN A 271 -27.57 8.51 10.69
CA GLN A 271 -28.06 7.18 11.02
C GLN A 271 -28.15 6.31 9.76
N ALA A 272 -28.64 6.86 8.65
CA ALA A 272 -28.64 6.17 7.37
C ALA A 272 -27.21 5.92 6.88
N LEU A 273 -26.32 6.90 7.01
CA LEU A 273 -24.90 6.77 6.63
C LEU A 273 -24.21 5.66 7.42
N GLU A 274 -24.47 5.54 8.73
CA GLU A 274 -23.91 4.48 9.56
C GLU A 274 -24.38 3.10 9.10
N GLN A 275 -25.67 2.93 8.81
CA GLN A 275 -26.22 1.66 8.36
C GLN A 275 -25.67 1.24 7.00
N ILE A 276 -25.65 2.18 6.04
CA ILE A 276 -25.13 1.93 4.70
C ILE A 276 -23.62 1.70 4.74
N GLY A 277 -22.91 2.50 5.52
CA GLY A 277 -21.46 2.39 5.71
C GLY A 277 -21.05 1.03 6.25
N GLN A 278 -21.72 0.57 7.31
CA GLN A 278 -21.47 -0.74 7.90
C GLN A 278 -21.72 -1.86 6.89
N ALA A 279 -22.86 -1.84 6.20
CA ALA A 279 -23.18 -2.85 5.18
C ALA A 279 -22.15 -2.87 4.03
N PHE A 280 -21.70 -1.70 3.58
CA PHE A 280 -20.70 -1.58 2.53
C PHE A 280 -19.32 -2.09 2.98
N VAL A 281 -18.90 -1.78 4.21
CA VAL A 281 -17.67 -2.34 4.80
C VAL A 281 -17.73 -3.85 4.93
N ASP A 282 -18.84 -4.38 5.45
CA ASP A 282 -18.99 -5.82 5.67
C ASP A 282 -18.96 -6.57 4.34
N ARG A 283 -19.62 -6.02 3.30
CA ARG A 283 -19.55 -6.56 1.95
C ARG A 283 -18.11 -6.54 1.40
N PHE A 284 -17.43 -5.39 1.47
CA PHE A 284 -16.06 -5.26 0.99
C PHE A 284 -15.12 -6.25 1.68
N CYS A 285 -15.17 -6.34 3.02
CA CYS A 285 -14.35 -7.30 3.77
C CYS A 285 -14.66 -8.74 3.38
N PHE A 286 -15.94 -9.08 3.23
CA PHE A 286 -16.36 -10.41 2.81
C PHE A 286 -15.82 -10.78 1.44
N GLU A 287 -15.88 -9.87 0.46
CA GLU A 287 -15.35 -10.09 -0.89
C GLU A 287 -13.84 -10.31 -0.88
N VAL A 288 -13.08 -9.42 -0.21
CA VAL A 288 -11.62 -9.58 -0.05
C VAL A 288 -11.29 -10.93 0.59
N GLU A 289 -11.97 -11.31 1.67
CA GLU A 289 -11.73 -12.60 2.34
C GLU A 289 -12.13 -13.82 1.48
N GLN A 290 -13.03 -13.67 0.52
CA GLN A 290 -13.31 -14.70 -0.49
C GLN A 290 -12.19 -14.77 -1.52
N ASP A 291 -11.70 -13.63 -2.01
CA ASP A 291 -10.58 -13.55 -2.94
C ASP A 291 -9.35 -14.23 -2.37
N LEU A 292 -8.97 -13.92 -1.13
CA LEU A 292 -7.77 -14.48 -0.50
C LEU A 292 -7.83 -16.01 -0.38
N LYS A 293 -9.02 -16.61 -0.21
CA LYS A 293 -9.19 -18.09 -0.23
C LYS A 293 -8.85 -18.73 -1.57
N VAL A 294 -8.80 -17.96 -2.65
CA VAL A 294 -8.37 -18.40 -3.99
C VAL A 294 -6.95 -17.93 -4.27
N LEU A 295 -6.68 -16.63 -4.07
CA LEU A 295 -5.44 -15.96 -4.43
C LEU A 295 -4.22 -16.47 -3.64
N ASP A 296 -4.38 -16.81 -2.35
CA ASP A 296 -3.29 -17.41 -1.54
C ASP A 296 -2.83 -18.77 -2.07
N TYR A 297 -3.67 -19.43 -2.86
CA TYR A 297 -3.42 -20.75 -3.41
C TYR A 297 -3.15 -20.69 -4.93
N LYS A 298 -3.17 -19.49 -5.51
CA LYS A 298 -2.96 -19.26 -6.94
C LYS A 298 -1.48 -19.31 -7.29
N LYS A 299 -1.21 -19.82 -8.49
CA LYS A 299 0.10 -19.70 -9.15
C LYS A 299 0.04 -18.58 -10.18
N HIS A 300 1.04 -17.69 -10.18
CA HIS A 300 1.23 -16.77 -11.29
C HIS A 300 1.52 -17.54 -12.59
N LEU A 301 0.67 -17.32 -13.60
CA LEU A 301 0.87 -17.83 -14.95
C LEU A 301 1.28 -16.66 -15.85
N PRO A 302 2.52 -16.62 -16.39
CA PRO A 302 2.95 -15.53 -17.28
C PRO A 302 2.11 -15.43 -18.55
N ASN A 303 1.64 -16.56 -19.07
CA ASN A 303 0.79 -16.66 -20.26
C ASN A 303 -0.51 -17.40 -19.89
N PRO A 304 -1.52 -16.69 -19.32
CA PRO A 304 -2.80 -17.29 -18.97
C PRO A 304 -3.58 -17.63 -20.24
N ARG A 305 -4.47 -18.61 -20.15
CA ARG A 305 -5.37 -18.99 -21.24
C ARG A 305 -6.68 -18.25 -21.04
N LEU A 306 -6.90 -17.19 -21.81
CA LEU A 306 -8.07 -16.31 -21.69
C LEU A 306 -9.16 -16.69 -22.70
N CYS A 307 -10.40 -16.43 -22.33
CA CYS A 307 -11.61 -16.54 -23.12
C CYS A 307 -12.23 -15.15 -23.38
N ALA A 308 -13.30 -15.09 -24.17
CA ALA A 308 -13.93 -13.83 -24.56
C ALA A 308 -14.64 -13.08 -23.41
N GLY A 309 -14.98 -13.78 -22.32
CA GLY A 309 -15.63 -13.20 -21.15
C GLY A 309 -14.68 -12.69 -20.07
N ASP A 310 -13.37 -12.95 -20.21
CA ASP A 310 -12.38 -12.44 -19.26
C ASP A 310 -12.19 -10.94 -19.47
N GLY A 311 -11.97 -10.21 -18.37
CA GLY A 311 -11.65 -8.79 -18.42
C GLY A 311 -10.30 -8.50 -19.10
N PRO A 312 -9.87 -7.23 -19.18
CA PRO A 312 -8.71 -6.81 -19.95
C PRO A 312 -7.36 -7.15 -19.27
N ILE A 313 -7.18 -8.39 -18.82
CA ILE A 313 -6.02 -8.89 -18.06
C ILE A 313 -4.70 -8.58 -18.77
N MET A 314 -4.59 -8.87 -20.07
CA MET A 314 -3.35 -8.59 -20.82
C MET A 314 -3.09 -7.10 -20.98
N LYS A 315 -4.12 -6.27 -21.04
CA LYS A 315 -3.97 -4.81 -21.09
C LYS A 315 -3.39 -4.29 -19.77
N PHE A 316 -3.91 -4.77 -18.64
CA PHE A 316 -3.35 -4.48 -17.33
C PHE A 316 -1.91 -4.96 -17.19
N ARG A 317 -1.61 -6.21 -17.58
CA ARG A 317 -0.23 -6.74 -17.51
C ARG A 317 0.77 -5.92 -18.33
N ASN A 318 0.38 -5.49 -19.53
CA ASN A 318 1.22 -4.61 -20.35
C ASN A 318 1.50 -3.27 -19.66
N TYR A 319 0.49 -2.70 -18.99
CA TYR A 319 0.68 -1.51 -18.13
C TYR A 319 1.60 -1.82 -16.94
N ALA A 320 1.37 -2.90 -16.21
CA ALA A 320 2.11 -3.25 -15.01
C ALA A 320 3.58 -3.59 -15.28
N ALA A 321 3.89 -4.15 -16.46
CA ALA A 321 5.24 -4.58 -16.84
C ALA A 321 6.30 -3.47 -16.72
N GLN A 322 5.93 -2.21 -16.93
CA GLN A 322 6.86 -1.07 -16.84
C GLN A 322 7.41 -0.82 -15.43
N TYR A 323 6.78 -1.37 -14.39
CA TYR A 323 7.20 -1.23 -13.00
C TYR A 323 8.14 -2.33 -12.53
N TYR A 324 8.29 -3.41 -13.30
CA TYR A 324 9.18 -4.54 -12.99
C TYR A 324 10.45 -4.57 -13.86
N ALA A 325 10.62 -3.56 -14.72
CA ALA A 325 11.69 -3.47 -15.70
C ALA A 325 12.90 -2.69 -15.19
#